data_AF-A0A343BT51-F1
#
_entry.id   AF-A0A343BT51-F1
#
_cell.length_a   1.000
_cell.length_b   1.000
_cell.length_c   1.000
_cell.angle_alpha   90.00
_cell.angle_beta   90.00
_cell.angle_gamma   90.00
#
_symmetry.space_group_name_H-M   'P 1'
#
loop_
_entity.id
_entity.type
_entity.pdbx_description
1 polymer ?
#
loop_
_entity_poly.entity_id
_entity_poly.type
_entity_poly.pdbx_seq_one_letter_code
_entity_poly.pdbx_strand_id
1 'polypeptide(L)'
;MAATPADVKELPNAYTFVVDMPGLGTGDIKVQVEDERVLVISGERRREEREDAKYLRMERRMGKFMRKFVLPENADMDKIAAVCRDGVLTVTVEKLPPPEPKKPKTIEVKVA
;
A
#
# COMPACT_ATOMS: atom_id res chain seq x y z
N MET A 1 10.13 -0.39 15.19
CA MET A 1 9.52 0.11 13.93
C MET A 1 8.32 0.97 14.31
N ALA A 2 8.23 2.21 13.82
CA ALA A 2 7.08 3.06 14.15
C ALA A 2 5.82 2.46 13.51
N ALA A 3 4.89 1.97 14.34
CA ALA A 3 3.58 1.50 13.86
C ALA A 3 2.88 2.68 13.18
N THR A 4 2.78 2.60 11.86
CA THR A 4 2.08 3.56 11.02
C THR A 4 0.72 2.95 10.72
N PRO A 5 -0.38 3.54 11.22
CA PRO A 5 -1.73 3.04 10.97
C PRO A 5 -2.00 2.94 9.47
N ALA A 6 -2.71 1.89 9.07
CA ALA A 6 -3.10 1.68 7.70
C ALA A 6 -4.42 0.94 7.61
N ASP A 7 -5.29 1.40 6.72
CA ASP A 7 -6.50 0.70 6.31
C ASP A 7 -6.32 0.11 4.92
N VAL A 8 -6.96 -1.03 4.68
CA VAL A 8 -7.02 -1.67 3.37
C VAL A 8 -8.47 -1.89 3.00
N LYS A 9 -8.86 -1.39 1.83
CA LYS A 9 -10.23 -1.46 1.31
C LYS A 9 -10.24 -2.19 -0.02
N GLU A 10 -11.14 -3.15 -0.15
CA GLU A 10 -11.49 -3.73 -1.43
C GLU A 10 -12.68 -2.96 -2.01
N LEU A 11 -12.49 -2.42 -3.21
CA LEU A 11 -13.53 -1.80 -4.02
C LEU A 11 -13.88 -2.77 -5.16
N PRO A 12 -15.00 -2.55 -5.88
CA PRO A 12 -15.39 -3.41 -7.01
C PRO A 12 -14.27 -3.59 -8.05
N ASN A 13 -13.55 -2.51 -8.37
CA ASN A 13 -12.56 -2.47 -9.45
C ASN A 13 -11.12 -2.19 -8.97
N ALA A 14 -10.87 -2.12 -7.66
CA ALA A 14 -9.56 -1.75 -7.14
C ALA A 14 -9.35 -2.20 -5.68
N TYR A 15 -8.10 -2.19 -5.25
CA TYR A 15 -7.67 -2.23 -3.85
C TYR A 15 -7.12 -0.86 -3.47
N THR A 16 -7.50 -0.34 -2.29
CA THR A 16 -7.02 0.95 -1.78
C THR A 16 -6.38 0.79 -0.41
N PHE A 17 -5.17 1.31 -0.27
CA PHE A 17 -4.38 1.32 0.96
C PHE A 17 -4.28 2.77 1.44
N VAL A 18 -4.80 3.04 2.64
CA VAL A 18 -4.78 4.38 3.24
C VAL A 18 -3.84 4.34 4.43
N VAL A 19 -2.78 5.15 4.42
CA VAL A 19 -1.72 5.10 5.41
C VAL A 19 -1.42 6.50 5.95
N ASP A 20 -1.43 6.64 7.27
CA ASP A 20 -1.18 7.93 7.91
C ASP A 20 0.30 8.31 7.83
N MET A 21 0.60 9.38 7.08
CA MET A 21 1.95 9.89 6.83
C MET A 21 2.12 11.38 7.21
N PRO A 22 1.62 11.86 8.37
CA PRO A 22 1.69 13.28 8.70
C PRO A 22 3.14 13.76 8.84
N GLY A 23 3.40 14.94 8.26
CA GLY A 23 4.69 15.63 8.35
C GLY A 23 5.79 15.06 7.46
N LEU A 24 5.47 14.16 6.51
CA LEU A 24 6.41 13.66 5.52
C LEU A 24 6.23 14.38 4.18
N GLY A 25 7.34 14.77 3.57
CA GLY A 25 7.33 15.22 2.18
C GLY A 25 7.17 14.04 1.23
N THR A 26 6.80 14.31 -0.04
CA THR A 26 6.70 13.26 -1.06
C THR A 26 8.02 12.55 -1.31
N GLY A 27 9.16 13.23 -1.14
CA GLY A 27 10.50 12.63 -1.24
C GLY A 27 10.87 11.68 -0.09
N ASP A 28 10.16 11.74 1.04
CA ASP A 28 10.42 10.89 2.21
C ASP A 28 9.61 9.59 2.20
N ILE A 29 8.72 9.42 1.20
CA ILE A 29 7.82 8.28 1.06
C ILE A 29 8.24 7.48 -0.17
N LYS A 30 8.43 6.17 0.01
CA LYS A 30 8.74 5.24 -1.07
C LYS A 30 7.67 4.16 -1.15
N VAL A 31 7.07 4.02 -2.32
CA VAL A 31 6.11 2.97 -2.65
C VAL A 31 6.71 2.08 -3.74
N GLN A 32 6.78 0.78 -3.49
CA GLN A 32 7.37 -0.20 -4.40
C GLN A 32 6.60 -1.50 -4.39
N VAL A 33 6.83 -2.30 -5.41
CA VAL A 33 6.43 -3.71 -5.44
C VAL A 33 7.70 -4.55 -5.35
N GLU A 34 7.73 -5.47 -4.40
CA GLU A 34 8.76 -6.50 -4.23
C GLU A 34 8.13 -7.89 -4.47
N ASP A 35 8.95 -8.91 -4.71
CA ASP A 35 8.54 -10.32 -4.78
C ASP A 35 7.28 -10.55 -5.65
N GLU A 36 7.23 -9.89 -6.80
CA GLU A 36 6.13 -9.85 -7.79
C GLU A 36 4.80 -9.26 -7.32
N ARG A 37 4.40 -9.42 -6.05
CA ARG A 37 3.05 -9.06 -5.55
C ARG A 37 3.04 -8.44 -4.15
N VAL A 38 4.18 -8.01 -3.63
CA VAL A 38 4.25 -7.40 -2.30
C VAL A 38 4.34 -5.88 -2.42
N LEU A 39 3.25 -5.18 -2.11
CA LEU A 39 3.25 -3.73 -2.01
C LEU A 39 3.99 -3.31 -0.73
N VAL A 40 5.10 -2.59 -0.91
CA VAL A 40 5.94 -2.08 0.16
C VAL A 40 5.85 -0.56 0.21
N ILE A 41 5.37 -0.06 1.36
CA ILE A 41 5.29 1.37 1.67
C ILE A 41 6.29 1.64 2.79
N SER A 42 7.26 2.51 2.53
CA SER A 42 8.32 2.83 3.49
C SER A 42 8.63 4.33 3.51
N GLY A 43 9.28 4.76 4.58
CA GLY A 43 9.74 6.13 4.73
C GLY A 43 10.37 6.35 6.09
N GLU A 44 10.77 7.59 6.35
CA GLU A 44 11.47 7.97 7.58
C GLU A 44 10.96 9.30 8.11
N ARG A 45 10.42 9.30 9.33
CA ARG A 45 10.10 10.54 10.06
C ARG A 45 11.34 11.00 10.78
N ARG A 46 12.00 12.04 10.27
CA ARG A 46 13.13 12.66 10.93
C ARG A 46 12.67 13.70 11.93
N ARG A 47 13.41 13.80 13.03
CA ARG A 47 13.24 14.85 14.01
C ARG A 47 14.13 16.01 13.61
N GLU A 48 13.60 17.21 13.68
CA GLU A 48 14.42 18.42 13.63
C GLU A 48 15.11 18.55 15.00
N GLU A 49 16.43 18.40 15.00
CA GLU A 49 17.24 18.65 16.20
C GLU A 49 17.54 20.15 16.25
N ARG A 50 17.12 20.78 17.36
CA ARG A 50 17.40 22.18 17.66
C ARG A 50 18.13 22.24 18.97
N GLU A 51 19.37 22.70 18.94
CA GLU A 51 20.27 22.76 20.11
C GLU A 51 19.74 23.72 21.20
N ASP A 52 18.92 24.69 20.82
CA ASP A 52 18.30 25.69 21.70
C ASP A 52 16.92 25.28 22.23
N ALA A 53 16.42 24.08 21.90
CA ALA A 53 15.09 23.63 22.28
C ALA A 53 15.10 22.52 23.35
N LYS A 54 14.47 22.79 24.50
CA LYS A 54 14.18 21.77 25.53
C LYS A 54 12.80 21.17 25.30
N TYR A 55 12.74 19.87 25.05
CA TYR A 55 11.47 19.15 24.98
C TYR A 55 10.83 19.03 26.37
N LEU A 56 9.62 19.56 26.51
CA LEU A 56 8.80 19.35 27.71
C LEU A 56 8.10 18.00 27.69
N ARG A 57 7.73 17.51 26.50
CA ARG A 57 7.06 16.22 26.28
C ARG A 57 7.26 15.73 24.85
N MET A 58 7.31 14.42 24.67
CA MET A 58 7.48 13.79 23.36
C MET A 58 6.50 12.64 23.17
N GLU A 59 5.57 12.79 22.23
CA GLU A 59 4.56 11.76 21.93
C GLU A 59 4.65 11.26 20.48
N ARG A 60 5.11 12.13 19.57
CA ARG A 60 5.24 11.80 18.15
C ARG A 60 6.33 10.75 17.97
N ARG A 61 5.95 9.61 17.38
CA ARG A 61 6.91 8.58 16.96
C ARG A 61 7.74 9.06 15.78
N MET A 62 9.05 8.87 15.90
CA MET A 62 10.06 9.19 14.87
C MET A 62 10.72 7.91 14.37
N GLY A 63 11.47 8.04 13.28
CA GLY A 63 12.27 6.98 12.69
C GLY A 63 11.61 6.32 11.48
N LYS A 64 12.22 5.22 11.06
CA LYS A 64 11.83 4.45 9.88
C LYS A 64 10.56 3.65 10.11
N PHE A 65 9.70 3.62 9.11
CA PHE A 65 8.54 2.76 9.04
C PHE A 65 8.53 1.98 7.73
N MET A 66 7.93 0.80 7.78
CA MET A 66 7.72 -0.05 6.62
C MET A 66 6.43 -0.85 6.83
N ARG A 67 5.60 -0.88 5.81
CA ARG A 67 4.39 -1.70 5.74
C ARG A 67 4.47 -2.52 4.46
N LYS A 68 4.21 -3.82 4.58
CA LYS A 68 4.14 -4.75 3.46
C LYS A 68 2.73 -5.30 3.37
N PHE A 69 2.17 -5.31 2.17
CA PHE A 69 0.86 -5.87 1.89
C PHE A 69 0.99 -6.84 0.72
N VAL A 70 0.51 -8.06 0.89
CA VAL A 70 0.44 -9.03 -0.21
C VAL A 70 -0.78 -8.69 -1.05
N LEU A 71 -0.56 -8.44 -2.34
CA LEU A 71 -1.62 -8.11 -3.27
C LEU A 71 -2.32 -9.39 -3.77
N PRO A 72 -3.64 -9.38 -3.91
CA PRO A 72 -4.39 -10.49 -4.51
C PRO A 72 -3.99 -10.77 -5.96
N GLU A 73 -4.29 -11.97 -6.46
CA GLU A 73 -3.86 -12.40 -7.79
C GLU A 73 -4.46 -11.59 -8.94
N ASN A 74 -5.64 -11.02 -8.71
CA ASN A 74 -6.35 -10.18 -9.66
C ASN A 74 -5.97 -8.70 -9.53
N ALA A 75 -4.91 -8.35 -8.81
CA ALA A 75 -4.36 -7.00 -8.81
C ALA A 75 -3.59 -6.73 -10.11
N ASP A 76 -3.86 -5.58 -10.74
CA ASP A 76 -3.14 -5.10 -11.92
C ASP A 76 -1.89 -4.34 -11.49
N MET A 77 -0.74 -5.01 -11.60
CA MET A 77 0.55 -4.51 -11.12
C MET A 77 1.10 -3.35 -11.96
N ASP A 78 0.59 -3.17 -13.18
CA ASP A 78 0.97 -2.07 -14.07
C ASP A 78 0.17 -0.80 -13.78
N LYS A 79 -0.92 -0.92 -13.01
CA LYS A 79 -1.84 0.17 -12.69
C LYS A 79 -1.91 0.46 -11.20
N ILE A 80 -0.78 0.94 -10.70
CA ILE A 80 -0.63 1.40 -9.32
C ILE A 80 -0.47 2.91 -9.32
N ALA A 81 -1.33 3.60 -8.57
CA ALA A 81 -1.27 5.03 -8.35
C ALA A 81 -1.09 5.34 -6.85
N ALA A 82 -0.32 6.38 -6.54
CA ALA A 82 -0.11 6.82 -5.17
C ALA A 82 -0.28 8.34 -5.08
N VAL A 83 -1.06 8.78 -4.10
CA VAL A 83 -1.30 10.21 -3.82
C VAL A 83 -1.16 10.44 -2.32
N CYS A 84 -0.29 11.37 -1.94
CA CYS A 84 -0.20 11.84 -0.56
C CYS A 84 -0.84 13.21 -0.46
N ARG A 85 -1.87 13.34 0.37
CA ARG A 85 -2.59 14.60 0.57
C ARG A 85 -2.90 14.76 2.05
N ASP A 86 -2.65 15.96 2.58
CA ASP A 86 -2.99 16.34 3.96
C ASP A 86 -2.44 15.36 5.02
N GLY A 87 -1.25 14.80 4.75
CA GLY A 87 -0.59 13.84 5.64
C GLY A 87 -1.13 12.41 5.57
N VAL A 88 -1.92 12.07 4.55
CA VAL A 88 -2.42 10.70 4.33
C VAL A 88 -2.01 10.23 2.93
N LEU A 89 -1.33 9.08 2.88
CA LEU A 89 -0.98 8.40 1.65
C LEU A 89 -2.10 7.44 1.25
N THR A 90 -2.62 7.61 0.04
CA THR A 90 -3.55 6.68 -0.60
C THR A 90 -2.84 5.99 -1.76
N VAL A 91 -2.73 4.67 -1.71
CA VAL A 91 -2.25 3.85 -2.82
C VAL A 91 -3.43 3.07 -3.39
N THR A 92 -3.65 3.18 -4.69
CA THR A 92 -4.72 2.48 -5.40
C THR A 92 -4.11 1.52 -6.41
N VAL A 93 -4.58 0.28 -6.40
CA VAL A 93 -4.19 -0.79 -7.32
C VAL A 93 -5.44 -1.24 -8.04
N GLU A 94 -5.52 -1.07 -9.36
CA GLU A 94 -6.67 -1.54 -10.13
C GLU A 94 -6.78 -3.07 -10.09
N LYS A 95 -7.98 -3.60 -10.29
CA LYS A 95 -8.18 -5.03 -10.51
C LYS A 95 -8.08 -5.33 -12.00
N LEU A 96 -7.45 -6.46 -12.31
CA LEU A 96 -7.49 -7.06 -13.63
C LEU A 96 -8.97 -7.31 -14.03
N PRO A 97 -9.31 -7.11 -15.31
CA PRO A 97 -10.64 -7.41 -15.79
C PRO A 97 -10.98 -8.88 -15.50
N PRO A 98 -12.24 -9.19 -15.14
CA PRO A 98 -12.65 -10.56 -14.90
C PRO A 98 -12.35 -11.41 -16.14
N PRO A 99 -11.84 -12.63 -15.97
CA PRO A 99 -11.56 -13.50 -17.10
C PRO A 99 -12.83 -13.68 -17.93
N GLU A 100 -12.69 -13.68 -19.26
CA GLU A 100 -13.82 -13.92 -20.15
C GLU A 100 -14.55 -15.20 -19.74
N PRO A 101 -15.90 -15.21 -19.75
CA PRO A 101 -16.67 -16.38 -19.37
C PRO A 101 -16.25 -17.56 -20.24
N LYS A 102 -15.51 -18.50 -19.64
CA LYS A 102 -15.07 -19.71 -20.34
C LYS A 102 -16.33 -20.44 -20.80
N LYS A 103 -16.47 -20.63 -22.12
CA LYS A 103 -17.54 -21.45 -22.69
C LYS A 103 -17.56 -22.81 -21.97
N PRO A 104 -18.74 -23.35 -21.62
CA PRO A 104 -18.81 -24.63 -20.94
C PRO A 104 -18.05 -25.68 -21.74
N LYS A 105 -17.08 -26.34 -21.10
CA LYS A 105 -16.40 -27.49 -21.69
C LYS A 105 -17.32 -28.69 -21.54
N THR A 106 -17.93 -29.14 -22.63
CA THR A 106 -18.61 -30.43 -22.67
C THR A 106 -17.55 -31.53 -22.55
N ILE A 107 -17.66 -32.37 -21.53
CA ILE A 107 -16.80 -33.53 -21.35
C ILE A 107 -17.56 -34.74 -21.89
N GLU A 108 -16.98 -35.42 -22.88
CA GLU A 108 -17.54 -36.68 -23.37
C GLU A 108 -17.34 -37.79 -22.34
N VAL A 109 -18.43 -38.43 -21.92
CA VAL A 109 -18.40 -39.60 -21.05
C VAL A 109 -18.16 -40.84 -21.91
N LYS A 110 -17.00 -41.49 -21.75
CA LYS A 110 -16.75 -42.81 -22.33
C LYS A 110 -17.26 -43.89 -21.38
N VAL A 111 -18.15 -44.74 -21.88
CA VAL A 111 -18.62 -45.95 -21.18
C VAL A 111 -17.66 -47.09 -21.53
N ALA A 112 -17.26 -47.86 -20.52
CA ALA A 112 -16.39 -49.05 -20.65
C ALA A 112 -17.18 -50.28 -21.12
#